data_AF-A0A8T0E4K0-F1
#
_entry.id   AF-A0A8T0E4K0-F1
#
_cell.length_a   1.000
_cell.length_b   1.000
_cell.length_c   1.000
_cell.angle_alpha   90.00
_cell.angle_beta   90.00
_cell.angle_gamma   90.00
#
_symmetry.space_group_name_H-M   'P 1'
#
loop_
_entity.id
_entity.type
_entity.pdbx_description
1 polymer ?
#
loop_
_entity_poly.entity_id
_entity_poly.type
_entity_poly.pdbx_seq_one_letter_code
_entity_poly.pdbx_strand_id
1 'polypeptide(L)'
;MASDLVVLNRRKASIKGQLTKLRTFIEKGEKLTESTVITQLDILSRTSTRFEELRSEYYRTVSDNDFDQVKSSLSELEDEILKTEVSLNMHDLKSTSVSNSTNGGIIKESIDKATSIKLPEIPLPLFNDKIEEWNPFKQQFLNLINDNPNLTENQKCYLRSCLRDRCKIDRNF
;
A
#
# COMPACT_ATOMS: atom_id res chain seq x y z
N MET A 1 27.18 22.67 12.94
CA MET A 1 27.47 22.11 11.60
C MET A 1 28.15 20.74 11.65
N ALA A 2 29.41 20.60 12.08
CA ALA A 2 30.06 19.27 12.09
C ALA A 2 29.41 18.26 13.05
N SER A 3 28.91 18.70 14.21
CA SER A 3 28.23 17.84 15.19
C SER A 3 26.87 17.34 14.67
N ASP A 4 26.12 18.21 13.99
CA ASP A 4 24.80 17.89 13.45
C ASP A 4 24.90 16.83 12.34
N LEU A 5 25.89 16.95 11.45
CA LEU A 5 26.14 15.97 10.39
C LEU A 5 26.54 14.59 10.96
N VAL A 6 27.28 14.55 12.07
CA VAL A 6 27.60 13.29 12.76
C VAL A 6 26.33 12.64 13.32
N VAL A 7 25.42 13.42 13.89
CA VAL A 7 24.12 12.91 14.38
C VAL A 7 23.27 12.37 13.22
N LEU A 8 23.22 13.09 12.10
CA LEU A 8 22.51 12.65 10.90
C LEU A 8 23.08 11.35 10.34
N ASN A 9 24.41 11.22 10.26
CA ASN A 9 25.07 9.99 9.82
C ASN A 9 24.78 8.80 10.74
N ARG A 10 24.71 9.02 12.06
CA ARG A 10 24.31 7.97 13.02
C ARG A 10 22.85 7.54 12.82
N ARG A 11 21.94 8.48 12.58
CA ARG A 11 20.53 8.19 12.27
C ARG A 11 20.41 7.42 10.95
N LYS A 12 21.14 7.81 9.92
CA LYS A 12 21.22 7.09 8.64
C LYS A 12 21.67 5.65 8.85
N ALA A 13 22.73 5.42 9.63
CA ALA A 13 23.21 4.08 9.96
C ALA A 13 22.15 3.26 10.71
N SER A 14 21.38 3.87 11.61
CA SER A 14 20.29 3.22 12.32
C SER A 14 19.14 2.77 11.39
N ILE A 15 18.77 3.61 10.41
CA ILE A 15 17.77 3.27 9.39
C ILE A 15 18.29 2.11 8.53
N LYS A 16 19.54 2.18 8.05
CA LYS A 16 20.16 1.10 7.27
C LYS A 16 20.21 -0.22 8.06
N GLY A 17 20.49 -0.14 9.36
CA GLY A 17 20.46 -1.31 10.26
C GLY A 17 19.07 -1.93 10.39
N GLN A 18 18.01 -1.11 10.45
CA GLN A 18 16.63 -1.59 10.45
C GLN A 18 16.27 -2.26 9.12
N LEU A 19 16.61 -1.64 7.98
CA LEU A 19 16.39 -2.23 6.65
C LEU A 19 17.12 -3.56 6.48
N THR A 20 18.36 -3.65 6.95
CA THR A 20 19.13 -4.91 6.91
C THR A 20 18.42 -6.02 7.70
N LYS A 21 17.85 -5.70 8.88
CA LYS A 21 17.08 -6.66 9.68
C LYS A 21 15.80 -7.10 8.96
N LEU A 22 15.04 -6.15 8.40
CA LEU A 22 13.83 -6.43 7.62
C LEU A 22 14.14 -7.33 6.42
N ARG A 23 15.17 -6.98 5.66
CA ARG A 23 15.60 -7.77 4.51
C ARG A 23 16.05 -9.17 4.90
N THR A 24 16.85 -9.30 5.96
CA THR A 24 17.27 -10.60 6.48
C THR A 24 16.07 -11.45 6.90
N PHE A 25 15.05 -10.83 7.49
CA PHE A 25 13.82 -11.51 7.87
C PHE A 25 13.08 -12.06 6.63
N ILE A 26 12.96 -11.25 5.57
CA ILE A 26 12.34 -11.65 4.30
C ILE A 26 13.15 -12.78 3.62
N GLU A 27 14.47 -12.63 3.52
CA GLU A 27 15.36 -13.58 2.83
C GLU A 27 15.45 -14.93 3.56
N LYS A 28 15.34 -14.95 4.89
CA LYS A 28 15.39 -16.19 5.67
C LYS A 28 14.17 -17.08 5.47
N GLY A 29 13.06 -16.55 4.93
CA GLY A 29 11.88 -17.34 4.64
C GLY A 29 11.32 -18.09 5.85
N GLU A 30 11.56 -17.58 7.07
CA GLU A 30 10.81 -18.03 8.25
C GLU A 30 9.32 -17.95 7.90
N LYS A 31 8.48 -18.88 8.38
CA LYS A 31 7.05 -18.90 8.03
C LYS A 31 6.44 -17.52 8.24
N LEU A 32 6.30 -16.76 7.15
CA LEU A 32 5.71 -15.43 7.13
C LEU A 32 4.22 -15.63 7.30
N THR A 33 3.78 -15.68 8.56
CA THR A 33 2.37 -15.55 8.88
C THR A 33 1.91 -14.15 8.50
N GLU A 34 0.64 -14.02 8.15
CA GLU A 34 0.00 -12.73 7.86
C GLU A 34 0.27 -11.69 8.96
N SER A 35 0.14 -12.08 10.23
CA SER A 35 0.46 -11.22 11.38
C SER A 35 1.90 -10.71 11.39
N THR A 36 2.85 -11.52 10.92
CA THR A 36 4.26 -11.13 10.86
C THR A 36 4.50 -10.19 9.69
N VAL A 37 3.90 -10.45 8.52
CA VAL A 37 3.95 -9.56 7.35
C VAL A 37 3.42 -8.18 7.70
N ILE A 38 2.24 -8.10 8.34
CA ILE A 38 1.63 -6.85 8.80
C ILE A 38 2.57 -6.09 9.75
N THR A 39 3.19 -6.80 10.71
CA THR A 39 4.14 -6.19 11.65
C THR A 39 5.37 -5.65 10.92
N GLN A 40 5.92 -6.38 9.94
CA GLN A 40 7.06 -5.91 9.16
C GLN A 40 6.70 -4.70 8.29
N LEU A 41 5.51 -4.64 7.72
CA LEU A 41 5.02 -3.48 6.96
C LEU A 41 4.87 -2.24 7.86
N ASP A 42 4.36 -2.38 9.09
CA ASP A 42 4.31 -1.27 10.06
C ASP A 42 5.73 -0.78 10.44
N ILE A 43 6.67 -1.70 10.68
CA ILE A 43 8.07 -1.33 10.94
C ILE A 43 8.68 -0.59 9.75
N LEU A 44 8.40 -1.05 8.52
CA LEU A 44 8.88 -0.41 7.30
C LEU A 44 8.28 0.98 7.11
N SER A 45 6.98 1.15 7.35
CA SER A 45 6.30 2.46 7.29
C SER A 45 6.91 3.47 8.26
N ARG A 46 7.20 3.05 9.50
CA ARG A 46 7.89 3.88 10.50
C ARG A 46 9.32 4.21 10.06
N THR A 47 10.01 3.25 9.44
CA THR A 47 11.38 3.43 8.91
C THR A 47 11.39 4.43 7.77
N SER A 48 10.43 4.35 6.85
CA SER A 48 10.23 5.29 5.74
C SER A 48 9.95 6.70 6.23
N THR A 49 9.06 6.86 7.22
CA THR A 49 8.77 8.17 7.84
C THR A 49 10.04 8.80 8.44
N ARG A 50 10.82 8.02 9.20
CA ARG A 50 12.10 8.48 9.78
C ARG A 50 13.13 8.84 8.71
N PHE A 51 13.11 8.17 7.57
CA PHE A 51 13.97 8.48 6.43
C PHE A 51 13.59 9.82 5.79
N GLU A 52 12.30 10.11 5.61
CA GLU A 52 11.85 11.40 5.07
C GLU A 52 12.21 12.59 5.96
N GLU A 53 12.06 12.42 7.27
CA GLU A 53 12.53 13.39 8.26
C GLU A 53 14.04 13.60 8.17
N LEU A 54 14.81 12.50 8.07
CA LEU A 54 16.26 12.53 7.94
C LEU A 54 16.69 13.24 6.65
N ARG A 55 16.05 12.94 5.52
CA ARG A 55 16.32 13.57 4.21
C ARG A 55 16.11 15.08 4.29
N SER A 56 14.98 15.49 4.85
CA SER A 56 14.64 16.90 5.05
C SER A 56 15.68 17.63 5.90
N GLU A 57 16.23 16.95 6.91
CA GLU A 57 17.25 17.51 7.80
C GLU A 57 18.64 17.58 7.15
N TYR A 58 19.02 16.57 6.35
CA TYR A 58 20.23 16.64 5.52
C TYR A 58 20.18 17.83 4.56
N TYR A 59 19.06 18.02 3.85
CA TYR A 59 18.93 19.11 2.87
C TYR A 59 18.98 20.51 3.50
N ARG A 60 18.67 20.63 4.78
CA ARG A 60 18.83 21.89 5.53
C ARG A 60 20.23 22.12 6.09
N THR A 61 21.02 21.05 6.26
CA THR A 61 22.25 21.08 7.05
C THR A 61 23.51 20.92 6.21
N VAL A 62 23.43 20.19 5.09
CA VAL A 62 24.57 19.90 4.23
C VAL A 62 24.97 21.14 3.43
N SER A 63 26.27 21.29 3.19
CA SER A 63 26.79 22.34 2.31
C SER A 63 26.57 21.99 0.83
N ASP A 64 26.53 22.99 -0.05
CA ASP A 64 26.35 22.77 -1.50
C ASP A 64 27.42 21.85 -2.10
N ASN A 65 28.65 21.91 -1.61
CA ASN A 65 29.77 21.09 -2.08
C ASN A 65 29.56 19.59 -1.83
N ASP A 66 28.86 19.23 -0.75
CA ASP A 66 28.61 17.83 -0.37
C ASP A 66 27.19 17.37 -0.73
N PHE A 67 26.35 18.29 -1.23
CA PHE A 67 24.92 18.06 -1.44
C PHE A 67 24.64 16.91 -2.41
N ASP A 68 25.33 16.87 -3.55
CA ASP A 68 25.14 15.84 -4.56
C ASP A 68 25.52 14.44 -4.04
N GLN A 69 26.61 14.35 -3.27
CA GLN A 69 27.03 13.10 -2.65
C GLN A 69 26.00 12.61 -1.63
N VAL A 70 25.52 13.51 -0.76
CA VAL A 70 24.49 13.18 0.22
C VAL A 70 23.18 12.79 -0.47
N LYS A 71 22.76 13.53 -1.50
CA LYS A 71 21.56 13.25 -2.28
C LYS A 71 21.64 11.86 -2.92
N SER A 72 22.74 11.54 -3.61
CA SER A 72 22.94 10.22 -4.20
C SER A 72 22.85 9.11 -3.15
N SER A 73 23.53 9.29 -2.02
CA SER A 73 23.55 8.28 -0.96
C SER A 73 22.23 8.19 -0.16
N LEU A 74 21.34 9.19 -0.24
CA LEU A 74 19.97 9.09 0.26
C LEU A 74 19.07 8.40 -0.76
N SER A 75 19.24 8.66 -2.07
CA SER A 75 18.52 7.98 -3.15
C SER A 75 18.75 6.47 -3.12
N GLU A 76 20.00 6.01 -2.94
CA GLU A 76 20.30 4.59 -2.79
C GLU A 76 19.54 3.95 -1.61
N LEU A 77 19.40 4.70 -0.51
CA LEU A 77 18.69 4.23 0.68
C LEU A 77 17.16 4.21 0.46
N GLU A 78 16.64 5.16 -0.31
CA GLU A 78 15.23 5.18 -0.75
C GLU A 78 14.91 3.97 -1.63
N ASP A 79 15.79 3.65 -2.58
CA ASP A 79 15.67 2.45 -3.42
C ASP A 79 15.69 1.16 -2.58
N GLU A 80 16.53 1.10 -1.53
CA GLU A 80 16.54 -0.03 -0.59
C GLU A 80 15.21 -0.17 0.19
N ILE A 81 14.60 0.95 0.59
CA ILE A 81 13.28 0.97 1.25
C ILE A 81 12.22 0.43 0.28
N LEU A 82 12.15 0.98 -0.94
CA LEU A 82 11.18 0.57 -1.96
C LEU A 82 11.32 -0.90 -2.33
N LYS A 83 12.55 -1.39 -2.49
CA LYS A 83 12.81 -2.81 -2.77
C LYS A 83 12.31 -3.72 -1.65
N THR A 84 12.50 -3.29 -0.40
CA THR A 84 12.04 -4.04 0.79
C THR A 84 10.51 -4.05 0.86
N GLU A 85 9.87 -2.93 0.54
CA GLU A 85 8.41 -2.80 0.47
C GLU A 85 7.79 -3.72 -0.57
N VAL A 86 8.32 -3.70 -1.80
CA VAL A 86 7.85 -4.57 -2.88
C VAL A 86 8.00 -6.04 -2.49
N SER A 87 9.10 -6.40 -1.84
CA SER A 87 9.34 -7.77 -1.39
C SER A 87 8.31 -8.22 -0.36
N LEU A 88 8.00 -7.38 0.65
CA LEU A 88 6.98 -7.68 1.66
C LEU A 88 5.58 -7.80 1.05
N ASN A 89 5.19 -6.84 0.20
CA ASN A 89 3.89 -6.86 -0.47
C ASN A 89 3.71 -8.07 -1.39
N MET A 90 4.79 -8.55 -2.02
CA MET A 90 4.73 -9.79 -2.82
C MET A 90 4.46 -11.04 -1.97
N HIS A 91 4.95 -11.06 -0.72
CA HIS A 91 4.67 -12.15 0.22
C HIS A 91 3.23 -12.11 0.74
N ASP A 92 2.66 -10.92 0.97
CA ASP A 92 1.26 -10.73 1.36
C ASP A 92 0.27 -11.30 0.32
N LEU A 93 0.54 -11.03 -0.96
CA LEU A 93 -0.25 -11.54 -2.09
C LEU A 93 -0.16 -13.06 -2.24
N LYS A 94 1.01 -13.66 -1.98
CA LYS A 94 1.19 -15.11 -2.05
C LYS A 94 0.51 -15.84 -0.91
N SER A 95 0.58 -15.34 0.33
CA SER A 95 -0.09 -15.97 1.48
C SER A 95 -1.61 -16.02 1.33
N THR A 96 -2.20 -15.02 0.65
CA THR A 96 -3.64 -14.98 0.35
C THR A 96 -4.08 -16.06 -0.67
N SER A 97 -3.17 -16.58 -1.52
CA SER A 97 -3.53 -17.55 -2.57
C SER A 97 -3.42 -19.03 -2.16
N VAL A 98 -2.86 -19.35 -0.98
CA VAL A 98 -2.52 -20.74 -0.59
C VAL A 98 -3.48 -21.38 0.41
N SER A 99 -4.50 -20.68 0.91
CA SER A 99 -5.45 -21.24 1.89
C SER A 99 -6.64 -22.01 1.31
N ASN A 100 -6.74 -22.20 0.00
CA ASN A 100 -7.84 -22.96 -0.63
C ASN A 100 -7.34 -24.25 -1.31
N SER A 101 -6.68 -25.13 -0.56
CA SER A 101 -6.58 -26.54 -0.96
C SER A 101 -6.26 -27.41 0.24
N THR A 102 -7.32 -27.97 0.83
CA THR A 102 -7.36 -29.37 1.27
C THR A 102 -8.77 -29.64 1.78
N ASN A 103 -9.57 -30.31 0.96
CA ASN A 103 -10.27 -31.55 1.32
C ASN A 103 -11.09 -32.01 0.12
N GLY A 104 -10.64 -33.12 -0.48
CA GLY A 104 -11.31 -33.80 -1.56
C GLY A 104 -12.64 -34.39 -1.10
N GLY A 105 -13.68 -34.12 -1.88
CA GLY A 105 -14.99 -34.74 -1.80
C GLY A 105 -15.71 -34.48 -3.11
N ILE A 106 -15.62 -35.46 -4.01
CA ILE A 106 -16.23 -35.48 -5.35
C ILE A 106 -17.75 -35.29 -5.21
N ILE A 107 -18.31 -34.20 -5.75
CA ILE A 107 -19.59 -34.22 -6.47
C ILE A 107 -19.48 -33.30 -7.69
N LYS A 108 -19.62 -33.93 -8.85
CA LYS A 108 -19.88 -33.30 -10.15
C LYS A 108 -21.13 -32.44 -10.06
N GLU A 109 -21.04 -31.15 -10.33
CA GLU A 109 -21.94 -30.47 -11.26
C GLU A 109 -21.49 -29.03 -11.55
N SER A 110 -21.63 -28.65 -12.82
CA SER A 110 -21.61 -27.28 -13.34
C SER A 110 -20.25 -26.58 -13.47
N ILE A 111 -19.50 -27.06 -14.47
CA ILE A 111 -18.80 -26.16 -15.39
C ILE A 111 -19.83 -25.17 -15.98
N ASP A 112 -19.39 -23.93 -16.22
CA ASP A 112 -20.12 -22.82 -16.85
C ASP A 112 -20.94 -21.89 -15.95
N LYS A 113 -20.28 -21.27 -14.97
CA LYS A 113 -20.48 -19.82 -14.73
C LYS A 113 -19.14 -19.14 -14.50
N ALA A 114 -18.35 -19.07 -15.58
CA ALA A 114 -17.64 -17.83 -15.85
C ALA A 114 -18.72 -16.75 -16.03
N THR A 115 -19.25 -16.23 -14.92
CA THR A 115 -19.95 -14.96 -14.94
C THR A 115 -18.92 -13.96 -15.41
N SER A 116 -18.92 -13.74 -16.72
CA SER A 116 -18.79 -12.42 -17.29
C SER A 116 -19.59 -11.50 -16.37
N ILE A 117 -18.90 -10.88 -15.41
CA ILE A 117 -19.42 -9.76 -14.65
C ILE A 117 -19.49 -8.65 -15.70
N LYS A 118 -20.53 -8.67 -16.52
CA LYS A 118 -20.99 -7.46 -17.17
C LYS A 118 -21.43 -6.59 -16.01
N LEU A 119 -20.64 -5.57 -15.71
CA LEU A 119 -21.11 -4.50 -14.85
C LEU A 119 -22.48 -4.10 -15.39
N PRO A 120 -23.50 -3.95 -14.53
CA PRO A 120 -24.75 -3.33 -14.97
C PRO A 120 -24.36 -2.04 -15.69
N GLU A 121 -24.96 -1.78 -16.84
CA GLU A 121 -24.84 -0.50 -17.52
C GLU A 121 -25.56 0.53 -16.64
N ILE A 122 -24.85 0.95 -15.60
CA ILE A 122 -25.27 1.99 -14.70
C ILE A 122 -25.16 3.26 -15.55
N PRO A 123 -26.25 3.97 -15.84
CA PRO A 123 -26.16 5.25 -16.51
C PRO A 123 -25.41 6.17 -15.56
N LEU A 124 -24.10 6.31 -15.78
CA LEU A 124 -23.27 7.19 -14.99
C LEU A 124 -23.82 8.60 -15.19
N PRO A 125 -24.17 9.31 -14.11
CA PRO A 125 -24.59 10.69 -14.25
C PRO A 125 -23.45 11.46 -14.93
N LEU A 126 -23.76 12.10 -16.06
CA LEU A 126 -22.76 12.84 -16.84
C LEU A 126 -22.35 14.08 -16.01
N PHE A 127 -21.08 14.12 -15.60
CA PHE A 127 -20.51 15.30 -14.97
C PHE A 127 -20.02 16.24 -16.07
N ASN A 128 -20.70 17.37 -16.27
CA ASN A 128 -20.39 18.32 -17.35
C ASN A 128 -19.35 19.39 -16.95
N ASP A 129 -18.38 19.03 -16.11
CA ASP A 129 -17.31 19.91 -15.60
C ASP A 129 -17.78 21.19 -14.88
N LYS A 130 -19.07 21.29 -14.56
CA LYS A 130 -19.61 22.38 -13.75
C LYS A 130 -19.48 22.05 -12.27
N ILE A 131 -18.70 22.85 -11.56
CA ILE A 131 -18.47 22.68 -10.12
C ILE A 131 -19.77 22.77 -9.30
N GLU A 132 -20.76 23.52 -9.81
CA GLU A 132 -22.10 23.66 -9.23
C GLU A 132 -22.90 22.34 -9.25
N GLU A 133 -22.60 21.46 -10.21
CA GLU A 133 -23.27 20.15 -10.40
C GLU A 133 -22.54 19.02 -9.64
N TRP A 134 -21.40 19.30 -9.00
CA TRP A 134 -20.61 18.30 -8.26
C TRP A 134 -21.37 17.70 -7.08
N ASN A 135 -22.02 18.54 -6.28
CA ASN A 135 -22.73 18.06 -5.10
C ASN A 135 -23.96 17.21 -5.47
N PRO A 136 -24.81 17.61 -6.44
CA PRO A 136 -25.86 16.76 -7.00
C PRO A 136 -25.35 15.45 -7.62
N PHE A 137 -24.25 15.49 -8.39
CA PHE A 137 -23.62 14.31 -8.98
C PHE A 137 -23.16 13.31 -7.91
N LYS A 138 -22.46 13.81 -6.88
CA LYS A 138 -21.93 12.99 -5.80
C LYS A 138 -23.03 12.30 -5.00
N GLN A 139 -24.13 13.00 -4.72
CA GLN A 139 -25.28 12.42 -4.02
C GLN A 139 -25.93 11.31 -4.86
N GLN A 140 -26.14 11.55 -6.15
CA GLN A 140 -26.71 10.56 -7.06
C GLN A 140 -25.81 9.31 -7.17
N PHE A 141 -24.50 9.50 -7.31
CA PHE A 141 -23.54 8.40 -7.36
C PHE A 141 -23.53 7.55 -6.08
N LEU A 142 -23.61 8.18 -4.90
CA LEU A 142 -23.65 7.45 -3.62
C LEU A 142 -24.95 6.66 -3.44
N ASN A 143 -26.10 7.25 -3.80
CA ASN A 143 -27.39 6.57 -3.72
C ASN A 143 -27.42 5.35 -4.64
N LEU A 144 -26.92 5.50 -5.86
CA LEU A 144 -26.80 4.42 -6.84
C LEU A 144 -25.93 3.25 -6.37
N ILE A 145 -24.92 3.51 -5.55
CA ILE A 145 -24.09 2.46 -4.94
C ILE A 145 -24.79 1.82 -3.75
N ASN A 146 -25.41 2.63 -2.88
CA ASN A 146 -26.02 2.16 -1.65
C ASN A 146 -27.27 1.31 -1.91
N ASP A 147 -28.12 1.76 -2.84
CA ASP A 147 -29.44 1.18 -3.13
C ASP A 147 -29.38 0.01 -4.10
N ASN A 148 -28.20 -0.35 -4.62
CA ASN A 148 -28.05 -1.45 -5.56
C ASN A 148 -27.89 -2.80 -4.82
N PRO A 149 -28.88 -3.71 -4.88
CA PRO A 149 -28.82 -4.99 -4.19
C PRO A 149 -27.86 -5.99 -4.88
N ASN A 150 -27.43 -5.70 -6.11
CA ASN A 150 -26.50 -6.56 -6.86
C ASN A 150 -25.03 -6.25 -6.58
N LEU A 151 -24.75 -5.18 -5.81
CA LEU A 151 -23.38 -4.85 -5.41
C LEU A 151 -23.09 -5.47 -4.04
N THR A 152 -21.97 -6.19 -3.96
CA THR A 152 -21.42 -6.65 -2.68
C THR A 152 -20.85 -5.48 -1.89
N GLU A 153 -20.80 -5.58 -0.55
CA GLU A 153 -20.25 -4.51 0.30
C GLU A 153 -18.80 -4.14 -0.06
N ASN A 154 -18.00 -5.11 -0.51
CA ASN A 154 -16.64 -4.86 -1.01
C ASN A 154 -16.63 -4.00 -2.28
N GLN A 155 -17.52 -4.27 -3.23
CA GLN A 155 -17.66 -3.48 -4.45
C GLN A 155 -18.20 -2.07 -4.14
N LYS A 156 -19.15 -1.95 -3.21
CA LYS A 156 -19.64 -0.64 -2.75
C LYS A 156 -18.52 0.17 -2.10
N CYS A 157 -17.69 -0.46 -1.27
CA CYS A 157 -16.53 0.17 -0.63
C CYS A 157 -15.52 0.67 -1.68
N TYR A 158 -15.22 -0.14 -2.69
CA TYR A 158 -14.34 0.24 -3.80
C TYR A 158 -14.89 1.45 -4.57
N LEU A 159 -16.16 1.42 -4.95
CA LEU A 159 -16.79 2.52 -5.70
C LEU A 159 -16.93 3.80 -4.86
N ARG A 160 -17.20 3.69 -3.56
CA ARG A 160 -17.15 4.84 -2.63
C ARG A 160 -15.75 5.44 -2.55
N SER A 161 -14.71 4.61 -2.65
CA SER A 161 -13.31 5.05 -2.65
C SER A 161 -12.95 5.81 -3.93
N CYS A 162 -13.62 5.53 -5.06
CA CYS A 162 -13.48 6.35 -6.27
C CYS A 162 -13.99 7.79 -6.10
N LEU A 163 -14.86 8.07 -5.12
CA LEU A 163 -15.33 9.43 -4.81
C LEU A 163 -14.46 10.18 -3.78
N ARG A 164 -13.66 9.45 -3.01
CA ARG A 164 -12.82 9.97 -1.91
C ARG A 164 -11.71 8.96 -1.67
N ASP A 165 -10.46 9.41 -1.72
CA ASP A 165 -9.20 8.68 -1.40
C ASP A 165 -9.11 8.06 0.02
N ARG A 166 -10.23 7.73 0.67
CA ARG A 166 -10.25 7.10 1.99
C ARG A 166 -11.41 6.11 2.10
N CYS A 167 -11.10 4.85 1.87
CA CYS A 167 -11.62 3.79 2.72
C CYS A 167 -10.52 2.74 2.95
N LYS A 168 -9.94 2.76 4.16
CA LYS A 168 -9.16 1.64 4.69
C LYS A 168 -10.09 0.44 4.76
N ILE A 169 -9.76 -0.59 4.02
CA ILE A 169 -10.45 -1.88 4.08
C ILE A 169 -10.04 -2.52 5.42
N ASP A 170 -10.91 -2.42 6.42
CA ASP A 170 -10.95 -3.40 7.52
C ASP A 170 -11.45 -4.72 6.90
N ARG A 171 -10.56 -5.71 6.80
CA ARG A 171 -10.91 -7.07 6.40
C ARG A 171 -10.90 -7.96 7.63
N ASN A 172 -12.09 -8.23 8.15
CA ASN A 172 -12.37 -9.54 8.72
C ASN A 172 -12.59 -10.49 7.53
N PHE A 173 -11.71 -11.47 7.36
CA PHE A 173 -12.02 -12.87 7.03
C PHE A 173 -10.75 -13.70 7.17
#